data_AF-A0A100I363-F1
#
_entry.id   AF-A0A100I363-F1
#
_cell.length_a   1.000
_cell.length_b   1.000
_cell.length_c   1.000
_cell.angle_alpha   90.00
_cell.angle_beta   90.00
_cell.angle_gamma   90.00
#
_symmetry.space_group_name_H-M   'P 1'
#
loop_
_entity.id
_entity.type
_entity.pdbx_description
1 polymer ?
#
loop_
_entity_poly.entity_id
_entity_poly.type
_entity_poly.pdbx_seq_one_letter_code
_entity_poly.pdbx_strand_id
1 'polypeptide(L)'
;MSLVAIGACYVDTILTTPHYPGEDDKLRASSISHRRGGNCPNSLEVLKQLTTDTTSTVDVSLNLIAVLPAKASTAAQEIQSAFKPHVNLSHCIFREAFNEPASSYIIKSESSGSRTIVNYNELPEMTVDEFTQIAGNLTNPTWLHFEGRIPDVTLSCIRFLRQRYPSATISVEVEKPGREGLQNLAEEADVVFYSKSWAQGNGYHTAEECVRKESTLTRKASLLCCTWGQDGAVAFEPKTQTLVHSPAYSAANFQVIDPIGAGDTFIADSESPNPYNPYTMASVYKTISKKAARQLAKEEEFDEEDVEMEELLDNADDTTDSESDEETTTESAKKQLAQGFMPKTRVLMLTSRGVTYRHRHLLADLASLLPHTHKESKLDTKKKTAGYNLLLNSLADLHSCNVIFFLEARKQGQDLYLWLARPPNGPTIKFHVANLHTMAELNAGFSGNCLKGGRGLVVFDRSFDEQGPLMSQPGNEYRGLIREMLRGVFCVPKRGVKGMKPFIDRIIGVFGVDGKIWIRVYEIRESEAGKKSEDGADAKPAPKSKDGQPEVSLVEIGPRFVLTPIVILEGSFGGPVIYENKEYVSPNQVRREVRMSKAARYAKRRDVQTDRFAKRSTLGLGEGERKPDALDTRQLFK
;
A
#
# COMPACT_ATOMS: atom_id res chain seq x y z
N MET A 1 -27.80 14.90 36.79
CA MET A 1 -28.03 13.72 35.92
C MET A 1 -26.87 12.76 36.13
N SER A 2 -27.09 11.45 36.24
CA SER A 2 -26.02 10.45 36.34
C SER A 2 -26.05 9.57 35.09
N LEU A 3 -25.05 9.71 34.23
CA LEU A 3 -24.89 8.95 32.99
C LEU A 3 -23.76 7.94 33.16
N VAL A 4 -24.06 6.69 32.87
CA VAL A 4 -23.10 5.60 32.91
C VAL A 4 -23.00 5.04 31.49
N ALA A 5 -21.81 5.11 30.89
CA ALA A 5 -21.53 4.47 29.61
C ALA A 5 -20.83 3.13 29.84
N ILE A 6 -21.34 2.08 29.21
CA ILE A 6 -20.87 0.71 29.33
C ILE A 6 -20.43 0.23 27.94
N GLY A 7 -19.12 0.09 27.76
CA GLY A 7 -18.55 -0.26 26.47
C GLY A 7 -17.05 -0.44 26.53
N ALA A 8 -16.42 -0.54 25.37
CA ALA A 8 -15.00 -0.75 25.24
C ALA A 8 -14.23 0.57 25.21
N CYS A 9 -13.09 0.59 25.90
CA CYS A 9 -12.13 1.68 25.83
C CYS A 9 -10.92 1.24 25.03
N TYR A 10 -10.59 1.99 23.98
CA TYR A 10 -9.46 1.70 23.11
C TYR A 10 -8.36 2.74 23.27
N VAL A 11 -7.12 2.34 23.00
CA VAL A 11 -6.04 3.27 22.66
C VAL A 11 -5.88 3.27 21.14
N ASP A 12 -6.26 4.37 20.51
CA ASP A 12 -6.14 4.55 19.08
C ASP A 12 -4.74 5.09 18.76
N THR A 13 -3.98 4.31 18.00
CA THR A 13 -2.74 4.74 17.35
C THR A 13 -3.06 5.10 15.91
N ILE A 14 -3.04 6.39 15.59
CA ILE A 14 -3.37 6.91 14.27
C ILE A 14 -2.09 7.24 13.53
N LEU A 15 -1.86 6.53 12.44
CA LEU A 15 -0.81 6.79 11.48
C LEU A 15 -1.42 7.56 10.32
N THR A 16 -1.12 8.86 10.24
CA THR A 16 -1.43 9.64 9.04
C THR A 16 -0.39 9.29 7.99
N THR A 17 -0.84 8.92 6.81
CA THR A 17 -0.01 8.39 5.73
C THR A 17 -0.38 9.06 4.42
N PRO A 18 0.57 9.29 3.50
CA PRO A 18 0.25 9.94 2.23
C PRO A 18 -0.81 9.20 1.42
N HIS A 19 -0.83 7.86 1.49
CA HIS A 19 -1.81 6.96 0.88
C HIS A 19 -1.95 5.71 1.75
N TYR A 20 -2.88 4.81 1.45
CA TYR A 20 -2.91 3.54 2.17
C TYR A 20 -1.68 2.70 1.84
N PRO A 21 -1.02 2.10 2.85
CA PRO A 21 0.06 1.17 2.61
C PRO A 21 -0.50 -0.06 1.90
N GLY A 22 0.18 -0.49 0.84
CA GLY A 22 -0.04 -1.78 0.21
C GLY A 22 0.37 -2.95 1.10
N GLU A 23 0.04 -4.17 0.68
CA GLU A 23 0.54 -5.37 1.36
C GLU A 23 2.08 -5.38 1.28
N ASP A 24 2.75 -5.62 2.41
CA ASP A 24 4.22 -5.54 2.54
C ASP A 24 4.87 -4.16 2.25
N ASP A 25 4.08 -3.10 2.08
CA ASP A 25 4.58 -1.73 1.90
C ASP A 25 5.12 -1.16 3.22
N LYS A 26 6.33 -0.57 3.17
CA LYS A 26 6.88 0.18 4.29
C LYS A 26 6.66 1.65 4.05
N LEU A 27 5.45 2.06 4.40
CA LEU A 27 5.04 3.44 4.28
C LEU A 27 5.43 4.21 5.56
N ARG A 28 6.21 5.28 5.41
CA ARG A 28 6.45 6.20 6.53
C ARG A 28 5.19 7.05 6.74
N ALA A 29 4.64 6.99 7.94
CA ALA A 29 3.59 7.89 8.37
C ALA A 29 4.09 9.35 8.35
N SER A 30 3.28 10.27 7.83
CA SER A 30 3.50 11.71 7.90
C SER A 30 3.40 12.21 9.34
N SER A 31 2.50 11.60 10.14
CA SER A 31 2.40 11.84 11.58
C SER A 31 1.88 10.60 12.31
N ILE A 32 2.22 10.51 13.60
CA ILE A 32 1.64 9.57 14.54
C ILE A 32 0.89 10.36 15.61
N SER A 33 -0.30 9.91 15.97
CA SER A 33 -1.01 10.42 17.15
C SER A 33 -1.58 9.27 17.95
N HIS A 34 -1.41 9.36 19.27
CA HIS A 34 -2.02 8.46 20.22
C HIS A 34 -3.17 9.19 20.88
N ARG A 35 -4.36 8.59 20.87
CA ARG A 35 -5.51 9.11 21.61
C ARG A 35 -6.35 7.98 22.16
N ARG A 36 -7.08 8.28 23.21
CA ARG A 36 -8.12 7.38 23.71
C ARG A 36 -9.28 7.35 22.69
N GLY A 37 -9.69 6.14 22.32
CA GLY A 37 -10.83 5.84 21.47
C GLY A 37 -11.85 4.92 22.13
N GLY A 38 -12.80 4.42 21.34
CA GLY A 38 -13.94 3.61 21.76
C GLY A 38 -15.22 4.43 21.87
N ASN A 39 -16.35 3.85 21.46
CA ASN A 39 -17.61 4.57 21.24
C ASN A 39 -18.13 5.24 22.53
N CYS A 40 -18.19 4.47 23.63
CA CYS A 40 -18.57 4.97 24.95
C CYS A 40 -17.60 6.05 25.48
N PRO A 41 -16.28 5.81 25.53
CA PRO A 41 -15.32 6.84 25.94
C PRO A 41 -15.36 8.13 25.10
N ASN A 42 -15.54 8.03 23.79
CA ASN A 42 -15.68 9.18 22.90
C ASN A 42 -16.96 9.96 23.21
N SER A 43 -18.07 9.26 23.45
CA SER A 43 -19.34 9.89 23.83
C SER A 43 -19.21 10.65 25.15
N LEU A 44 -18.52 10.08 26.14
CA LEU A 44 -18.26 10.75 27.42
C LEU A 44 -17.36 11.98 27.29
N GLU A 45 -16.41 11.99 26.36
CA GLU A 45 -15.58 13.17 26.09
C GLU A 45 -16.40 14.33 25.53
N VAL A 46 -17.31 14.04 24.60
CA VAL A 46 -18.21 15.05 24.04
C VAL A 46 -19.18 15.56 25.11
N LEU A 47 -19.77 14.66 25.90
CA LEU A 47 -20.62 15.04 27.03
C LEU A 47 -19.89 15.90 28.05
N LYS A 48 -18.62 15.58 28.36
CA LYS A 48 -17.76 16.44 29.19
C LYS A 48 -17.65 17.84 28.62
N GLN A 49 -17.39 17.98 27.32
CA GLN A 49 -17.29 19.31 26.67
C GLN A 49 -18.61 20.08 26.72
N LEU A 50 -19.73 19.42 26.44
CA LEU A 50 -21.06 20.03 26.46
C LEU A 50 -21.50 20.46 27.87
N THR A 51 -21.07 19.73 28.89
CA THR A 51 -21.44 19.99 30.29
C THR A 51 -20.52 21.03 30.95
N THR A 52 -19.26 21.16 30.52
CA THR A 52 -18.33 22.18 31.05
C THR A 52 -18.55 23.59 30.48
N ASP A 53 -19.06 23.72 29.25
CA ASP A 53 -19.25 25.02 28.59
C ASP A 53 -20.60 25.70 28.93
N THR A 54 -21.55 24.96 29.50
CA THR A 54 -22.84 25.51 29.93
C THR A 54 -22.74 26.12 31.32
N THR A 55 -23.14 27.38 31.48
CA THR A 55 -23.42 28.06 32.76
C THR A 55 -24.58 27.43 33.56
N SER A 56 -24.98 26.21 33.22
CA SER A 56 -26.10 25.48 33.81
C SER A 56 -25.68 24.80 35.11
N THR A 57 -26.54 24.96 36.11
CA THR A 57 -26.44 24.46 37.49
C THR A 57 -26.70 22.96 37.65
N VAL A 58 -26.68 22.18 36.56
CA VAL A 58 -27.01 20.75 36.60
C VAL A 58 -25.72 19.96 36.79
N ASP A 59 -25.54 19.40 37.99
CA ASP A 59 -24.45 18.48 38.28
C ASP A 59 -24.63 17.19 37.46
N VAL A 60 -23.77 16.98 36.47
CA VAL A 60 -23.76 15.79 35.61
C VAL A 60 -22.60 14.89 36.03
N SER A 61 -22.93 13.73 36.60
CA SER A 61 -21.95 12.70 36.90
C SER A 61 -21.78 11.78 35.69
N LEU A 62 -20.58 11.77 35.13
CA LEU A 62 -20.20 10.92 34.00
C LEU A 62 -19.40 9.73 34.52
N ASN A 63 -19.84 8.51 34.23
CA ASN A 63 -19.21 7.28 34.70
C ASN A 63 -18.91 6.36 33.51
N LEU A 64 -17.73 5.73 33.52
CA LEU A 64 -17.36 4.71 32.54
C LEU A 64 -17.25 3.34 33.23
N ILE A 65 -17.90 2.35 32.64
CA ILE A 65 -17.66 0.94 32.94
C ILE A 65 -17.05 0.31 31.69
N ALA A 66 -15.75 0.06 31.75
CA ALA A 66 -14.99 -0.58 30.70
C ALA A 66 -13.99 -1.58 31.30
N VAL A 67 -13.59 -2.56 30.49
CA VAL A 67 -12.45 -3.43 30.82
C VAL A 67 -11.16 -2.71 30.43
N LEU A 68 -10.23 -2.60 31.37
CA LEU A 68 -8.94 -1.94 31.22
C LEU A 68 -7.80 -2.91 31.56
N PRO A 69 -6.58 -2.69 31.03
CA PRO A 69 -5.40 -3.44 31.47
C PRO A 69 -5.08 -3.15 32.93
N ALA A 70 -4.04 -3.80 33.47
CA ALA A 70 -3.56 -3.64 34.84
C ALA A 70 -3.50 -2.16 35.25
N LYS A 71 -3.94 -1.85 36.47
CA LYS A 71 -4.10 -0.45 36.90
C LYS A 71 -2.78 0.32 36.90
N ALA A 72 -1.67 -0.39 37.09
CA ALA A 72 -0.32 0.15 37.06
C ALA A 72 0.27 0.31 35.64
N SER A 73 -0.37 -0.25 34.60
CA SER A 73 0.11 -0.17 33.22
C SER A 73 0.11 1.27 32.69
N THR A 74 1.03 1.58 31.77
CA THR A 74 1.13 2.91 31.14
C THR A 74 -0.18 3.30 30.45
N ALA A 75 -0.80 2.38 29.72
CA ALA A 75 -2.07 2.64 29.04
C ALA A 75 -3.23 2.96 30.00
N ALA A 76 -3.32 2.25 31.14
CA ALA A 76 -4.34 2.57 32.14
C ALA A 76 -4.12 3.95 32.77
N GLN A 77 -2.85 4.35 32.97
CA GLN A 77 -2.50 5.68 33.48
C GLN A 77 -2.86 6.78 32.47
N GLU A 78 -2.59 6.58 31.18
CA GLU A 78 -2.97 7.50 30.09
C GLU A 78 -4.49 7.66 29.97
N ILE A 79 -5.25 6.57 30.03
CA ILE A 79 -6.72 6.63 30.00
C ILE A 79 -7.24 7.39 31.23
N GLN A 80 -6.66 7.14 32.41
CA GLN A 80 -7.05 7.84 33.63
C GLN A 80 -6.72 9.32 33.59
N SER A 81 -5.56 9.72 33.06
CA SER A 81 -5.16 11.13 32.97
C SER A 81 -6.02 11.90 31.97
N ALA A 82 -6.43 11.28 30.86
CA ALA A 82 -7.31 11.91 29.87
C ALA A 82 -8.71 12.25 30.41
N PHE A 83 -9.24 11.42 31.31
CA PHE A 83 -10.60 11.56 31.82
C PHE A 83 -10.72 12.32 33.13
N LYS A 84 -9.68 12.29 33.98
CA LYS A 84 -9.72 12.97 35.28
C LYS A 84 -9.71 14.51 35.12
N PRO A 85 -10.41 15.25 36.01
CA PRO A 85 -11.27 14.76 37.09
C PRO A 85 -12.75 14.49 36.68
N HIS A 86 -13.13 14.70 35.41
CA HIS A 86 -14.52 14.88 35.00
C HIS A 86 -15.30 13.59 34.77
N VAL A 87 -14.63 12.50 34.40
CA VAL A 87 -15.26 11.19 34.21
C VAL A 87 -14.76 10.23 35.28
N ASN A 88 -15.70 9.60 35.99
CA ASN A 88 -15.41 8.62 37.02
C ASN A 88 -15.12 7.25 36.41
N LEU A 89 -13.91 6.74 36.70
CA LEU A 89 -13.42 5.44 36.26
C LEU A 89 -13.39 4.39 37.39
N SER A 90 -13.93 4.71 38.57
CA SER A 90 -13.89 3.82 39.75
C SER A 90 -14.60 2.49 39.53
N HIS A 91 -15.51 2.44 38.55
CA HIS A 91 -16.31 1.27 38.20
C HIS A 91 -15.74 0.47 37.02
N CYS A 92 -14.57 0.84 36.49
CA CYS A 92 -13.88 0.06 35.46
C CYS A 92 -13.28 -1.23 36.03
N ILE A 93 -13.23 -2.27 35.19
CA ILE A 93 -12.71 -3.59 35.53
C ILE A 93 -11.24 -3.66 35.09
N PHE A 94 -10.32 -3.79 36.03
CA PHE A 94 -8.89 -3.88 35.75
C PHE A 94 -8.46 -5.34 35.64
N ARG A 95 -7.91 -5.73 34.49
CA ARG A 95 -7.35 -7.07 34.25
C ARG A 95 -5.86 -7.06 34.60
N GLU A 96 -5.55 -7.26 35.89
CA GLU A 96 -4.18 -7.11 36.43
C GLU A 96 -3.13 -8.03 35.79
N ALA A 97 -3.54 -9.10 35.10
CA ALA A 97 -2.63 -9.99 34.38
C ALA A 97 -2.16 -9.45 33.01
N PHE A 98 -2.72 -8.33 32.52
CA PHE A 98 -2.49 -7.81 31.17
C PHE A 98 -1.98 -6.36 31.23
N ASN A 99 -0.91 -6.04 30.50
CA ASN A 99 -0.40 -4.67 30.42
C ASN A 99 -0.83 -3.93 29.14
N GLU A 100 -1.13 -4.66 28.06
CA GLU A 100 -1.55 -4.10 26.78
C GLU A 100 -3.06 -3.75 26.81
N PRO A 101 -3.47 -2.54 26.39
CA PRO A 101 -4.87 -2.18 26.31
C PRO A 101 -5.53 -2.78 25.05
N ALA A 102 -6.87 -2.78 25.02
CA ALA A 102 -7.57 -2.85 23.76
C ALA A 102 -7.09 -1.69 22.86
N SER A 103 -6.66 -1.98 21.64
CA SER A 103 -5.92 -1.04 20.80
C SER A 103 -6.47 -1.02 19.38
N SER A 104 -6.58 0.18 18.80
CA SER A 104 -6.94 0.37 17.39
C SER A 104 -5.73 0.94 16.65
N TYR A 105 -5.30 0.28 15.59
CA TYR A 105 -4.28 0.82 14.69
C TYR A 105 -5.00 1.40 13.48
N ILE A 106 -5.05 2.72 13.42
CA ILE A 106 -5.80 3.48 12.41
C ILE A 106 -4.81 4.03 11.39
N ILE A 107 -5.02 3.69 10.13
CA ILE A 107 -4.24 4.24 9.02
C ILE A 107 -5.12 5.25 8.31
N LYS A 108 -4.76 6.54 8.40
CA LYS A 108 -5.46 7.64 7.72
C LYS A 108 -4.69 8.00 6.46
N SER A 109 -5.34 7.92 5.30
CA SER A 109 -4.75 8.26 4.01
C SER A 109 -5.03 9.73 3.65
N GLU A 110 -3.99 10.53 3.44
CA GLU A 110 -4.09 11.92 2.98
C GLU A 110 -4.62 12.00 1.55
N SER A 111 -4.16 11.12 0.66
CA SER A 111 -4.55 11.11 -0.76
C SER A 111 -6.03 10.86 -0.99
N SER A 112 -6.66 10.05 -0.13
CA SER A 112 -8.08 9.69 -0.25
C SER A 112 -8.97 10.36 0.80
N GLY A 113 -8.38 10.94 1.85
CA GLY A 113 -9.09 11.44 3.03
C GLY A 113 -9.79 10.36 3.87
N SER A 114 -9.63 9.08 3.52
CA SER A 114 -10.30 7.97 4.18
C SER A 114 -9.40 7.28 5.22
N ARG A 115 -9.98 6.39 6.03
CA ARG A 115 -9.24 5.62 7.04
C ARG A 115 -9.52 4.11 6.99
N THR A 116 -8.54 3.32 7.42
CA THR A 116 -8.67 1.88 7.71
C THR A 116 -8.34 1.65 9.18
N ILE A 117 -9.12 0.79 9.86
CA ILE A 117 -8.98 0.53 11.30
C ILE A 117 -8.72 -0.97 11.50
N VAL A 118 -7.64 -1.31 12.20
CA VAL A 118 -7.31 -2.67 12.63
C VAL A 118 -7.39 -2.74 14.16
N ASN A 119 -8.29 -3.59 14.68
CA ASN A 119 -8.52 -3.70 16.12
C ASN A 119 -7.77 -4.91 16.70
N TYR A 120 -7.13 -4.71 17.85
CA TYR A 120 -6.51 -5.74 18.67
C TYR A 120 -7.07 -5.67 20.09
N ASN A 121 -7.51 -6.81 20.65
CA ASN A 121 -7.94 -6.88 22.04
C ASN A 121 -7.74 -8.30 22.59
N GLU A 122 -6.87 -8.45 23.59
CA GLU A 122 -6.71 -9.70 24.35
C GLU A 122 -7.34 -9.64 25.75
N LEU A 123 -7.87 -8.49 26.16
CA LEU A 123 -8.49 -8.34 27.47
C LEU A 123 -9.75 -9.23 27.53
N PRO A 124 -9.85 -10.13 28.54
CA PRO A 124 -11.06 -10.90 28.74
C PRO A 124 -12.25 -9.98 28.94
N GLU A 125 -13.26 -10.16 28.11
CA GLU A 125 -14.47 -9.36 28.12
C GLU A 125 -15.16 -9.39 29.50
N MET A 126 -16.01 -8.40 29.75
CA MET A 126 -16.77 -8.30 31.00
C MET A 126 -17.77 -9.45 31.13
N THR A 127 -17.88 -10.01 32.33
CA THR A 127 -18.90 -11.03 32.65
C THR A 127 -20.14 -10.42 33.31
N VAL A 128 -21.26 -11.15 33.27
CA VAL A 128 -22.50 -10.73 33.93
C VAL A 128 -22.30 -10.58 35.45
N ASP A 129 -21.58 -11.50 36.09
CA ASP A 129 -21.37 -11.47 37.54
C ASP A 129 -20.55 -10.25 37.97
N GLU A 130 -19.48 -9.93 37.23
CA GLU A 130 -18.69 -8.71 37.48
C GLU A 130 -19.54 -7.46 37.32
N PHE A 131 -20.33 -7.38 36.24
CA PHE A 131 -21.21 -6.25 36.00
C PHE A 131 -22.25 -6.09 37.10
N THR A 132 -22.92 -7.17 37.52
CA THR A 132 -23.98 -7.11 38.54
C THR A 132 -23.45 -6.63 39.90
N GLN A 133 -22.23 -7.03 40.26
CA GLN A 133 -21.55 -6.51 41.46
C GLN A 133 -21.29 -5.00 41.36
N ILE A 134 -20.76 -4.53 40.21
CA ILE A 134 -20.50 -3.11 39.98
C ILE A 134 -21.81 -2.31 39.98
N ALA A 135 -22.82 -2.80 39.26
CA ALA A 135 -24.13 -2.20 39.15
C ALA A 135 -24.82 -2.08 40.51
N GLY A 136 -24.59 -3.02 41.44
CA GLY A 136 -25.07 -2.92 42.82
C GLY A 136 -24.54 -1.72 43.60
N ASN A 137 -23.38 -1.18 43.20
CA ASN A 137 -22.71 -0.05 43.83
C ASN A 137 -22.96 1.29 43.11
N LEU A 138 -23.71 1.30 42.00
CA LEU A 138 -24.05 2.53 41.27
C LEU A 138 -25.06 3.37 42.07
N THR A 139 -24.76 4.65 42.23
CA THR A 139 -25.61 5.62 42.92
C THR A 139 -26.62 6.26 41.96
N ASN A 140 -27.86 5.75 41.98
CA ASN A 140 -29.03 6.28 41.25
C ASN A 140 -28.72 6.71 39.79
N PRO A 141 -28.27 5.79 38.92
CA PRO A 141 -28.07 6.10 37.51
C PRO A 141 -29.39 6.53 36.88
N THR A 142 -29.39 7.63 36.16
CA THR A 142 -30.57 8.13 35.43
C THR A 142 -30.56 7.70 33.96
N TRP A 143 -29.36 7.51 33.40
CA TRP A 143 -29.14 7.12 32.02
C TRP A 143 -28.01 6.07 31.93
N LEU A 144 -28.28 4.96 31.26
CA LEU A 144 -27.37 3.83 31.10
C LEU A 144 -27.21 3.56 29.59
N HIS A 145 -26.06 3.91 29.03
CA HIS A 145 -25.76 3.71 27.61
C HIS A 145 -24.93 2.45 27.41
N PHE A 146 -25.34 1.58 26.49
CA PHE A 146 -24.65 0.34 26.15
C PHE A 146 -24.15 0.32 24.71
N GLU A 147 -22.86 0.04 24.55
CA GLU A 147 -22.30 -0.42 23.28
C GLU A 147 -22.77 -1.85 22.99
N GLY A 148 -23.33 -2.11 21.80
CA GLY A 148 -23.78 -3.43 21.34
C GLY A 148 -22.65 -4.42 21.02
N ARG A 149 -21.66 -4.55 21.90
CA ARG A 149 -20.43 -5.33 21.68
C ARG A 149 -20.61 -6.82 21.92
N ILE A 150 -21.21 -7.18 23.06
CA ILE A 150 -21.35 -8.56 23.56
C ILE A 150 -22.84 -8.82 23.88
N PRO A 151 -23.67 -9.10 22.87
CA PRO A 151 -25.12 -8.95 23.04
C PRO A 151 -25.75 -9.85 24.10
N ASP A 152 -25.26 -11.07 24.29
CA ASP A 152 -25.73 -12.00 25.31
C ASP A 152 -25.45 -11.52 26.74
N VAL A 153 -24.23 -11.04 27.01
CA VAL A 153 -23.86 -10.44 28.30
C VAL A 153 -24.63 -9.14 28.50
N THR A 154 -24.59 -8.23 27.51
CA THR A 154 -25.27 -6.93 27.58
C THR A 154 -26.78 -7.09 27.82
N LEU A 155 -27.44 -8.05 27.16
CA LEU A 155 -28.86 -8.32 27.37
C LEU A 155 -29.16 -8.74 28.81
N SER A 156 -28.30 -9.59 29.38
CA SER A 156 -28.41 -10.05 30.76
C SER A 156 -28.20 -8.88 31.74
N CYS A 157 -27.22 -8.01 31.47
CA CYS A 157 -26.96 -6.78 32.22
C CYS A 157 -28.16 -5.82 32.17
N ILE A 158 -28.74 -5.57 30.98
CA ILE A 158 -29.92 -4.73 30.81
C ILE A 158 -31.10 -5.27 31.63
N ARG A 159 -31.37 -6.58 31.54
CA ARG A 159 -32.46 -7.22 32.31
C ARG A 159 -32.27 -7.07 33.81
N PHE A 160 -31.04 -7.20 34.31
CA PHE A 160 -30.72 -6.96 35.72
C PHE A 160 -30.98 -5.50 36.11
N LEU A 161 -30.53 -4.54 35.30
CA LEU A 161 -30.72 -3.11 35.57
C LEU A 161 -32.19 -2.70 35.54
N ARG A 162 -33.01 -3.28 34.65
CA ARG A 162 -34.46 -3.03 34.64
C ARG A 162 -35.14 -3.42 35.95
N GLN A 163 -34.66 -4.47 36.61
CA GLN A 163 -35.18 -4.86 37.92
C GLN A 163 -34.70 -3.92 39.04
N ARG A 164 -33.44 -3.46 38.95
CA ARG A 164 -32.81 -2.67 40.01
C ARG A 164 -33.10 -1.17 39.94
N TYR A 165 -33.09 -0.62 38.73
CA TYR A 165 -33.26 0.80 38.41
C TYR A 165 -34.36 0.96 37.35
N PRO A 166 -35.63 0.67 37.71
CA PRO A 166 -36.74 0.66 36.74
C PRO A 166 -37.03 2.03 36.11
N SER A 167 -36.60 3.12 36.75
CA SER A 167 -36.76 4.49 36.25
C SER A 167 -35.59 4.98 35.40
N ALA A 168 -34.50 4.21 35.29
CA ALA A 168 -33.35 4.60 34.48
C ALA A 168 -33.65 4.39 32.99
N THR A 169 -33.26 5.37 32.18
CA THR A 169 -33.32 5.26 30.72
C THR A 169 -32.15 4.40 30.24
N ILE A 170 -32.44 3.41 29.41
CA ILE A 170 -31.42 2.54 28.80
C ILE A 170 -31.35 2.84 27.32
N SER A 171 -30.19 3.28 26.85
CA SER A 171 -29.89 3.42 25.44
C SER A 171 -28.93 2.32 24.96
N VAL A 172 -29.10 1.88 23.71
CA VAL A 172 -28.22 0.89 23.08
C VAL A 172 -27.77 1.38 21.71
N GLU A 173 -26.48 1.20 21.43
CA GLU A 173 -25.90 1.38 20.11
C GLU A 173 -25.85 0.05 19.33
N VAL A 174 -26.37 0.07 18.09
CA VAL A 174 -26.47 -1.07 17.17
C VAL A 174 -25.67 -0.77 15.89
N GLU A 175 -24.39 -1.15 15.91
CA GLU A 175 -23.42 -0.72 14.88
C GLU A 175 -23.02 -1.81 13.87
N LYS A 176 -22.62 -3.00 14.34
CA LYS A 176 -21.92 -3.99 13.51
C LYS A 176 -22.90 -4.95 12.82
N PRO A 177 -22.99 -4.98 11.48
CA PRO A 177 -23.88 -5.91 10.77
C PRO A 177 -23.45 -7.37 11.03
N GLY A 178 -24.43 -8.29 11.06
CA GLY A 178 -24.19 -9.74 11.22
C GLY A 178 -23.82 -10.20 12.63
N ARG A 179 -23.77 -9.32 13.63
CA ARG A 179 -23.57 -9.71 15.03
C ARG A 179 -24.88 -10.22 15.62
N GLU A 180 -24.91 -11.51 15.94
CA GLU A 180 -26.07 -12.17 16.54
C GLU A 180 -26.44 -11.54 17.90
N GLY A 181 -27.74 -11.40 18.16
CA GLY A 181 -28.29 -10.87 19.42
C GLY A 181 -28.44 -9.35 19.49
N LEU A 182 -27.92 -8.57 18.53
CA LEU A 182 -28.10 -7.11 18.49
C LEU A 182 -29.57 -6.68 18.46
N GLN A 183 -30.40 -7.41 17.70
CA GLN A 183 -31.83 -7.15 17.63
C GLN A 183 -32.50 -7.29 19.01
N ASN A 184 -32.12 -8.32 19.76
CA ASN A 184 -32.68 -8.56 21.08
C ASN A 184 -32.30 -7.45 22.09
N LEU A 185 -31.14 -6.81 21.92
CA LEU A 185 -30.79 -5.62 22.70
C LEU A 185 -31.70 -4.43 22.36
N ALA A 186 -31.89 -4.18 21.07
CA ALA A 186 -32.72 -3.09 20.59
C ALA A 186 -34.17 -3.22 21.09
N GLU A 187 -34.70 -4.44 21.18
CA GLU A 187 -36.03 -4.72 21.73
C GLU A 187 -36.18 -4.39 23.22
N GLU A 188 -35.09 -4.36 24.00
CA GLU A 188 -35.09 -4.11 25.45
C GLU A 188 -34.77 -2.65 25.84
N ALA A 189 -34.27 -1.85 24.91
CA ALA A 189 -33.84 -0.48 25.14
C ALA A 189 -35.00 0.54 25.07
N ASP A 190 -34.85 1.69 25.75
CA ASP A 190 -35.76 2.84 25.62
C ASP A 190 -35.36 3.75 24.46
N VAL A 191 -34.06 3.80 24.15
CA VAL A 191 -33.49 4.56 23.05
C VAL A 191 -32.56 3.65 22.25
N VAL A 192 -32.72 3.61 20.93
CA VAL A 192 -31.86 2.80 20.07
C VAL A 192 -31.18 3.67 19.02
N PHE A 193 -29.86 3.52 18.90
CA PHE A 193 -29.05 4.18 17.89
C PHE A 193 -28.58 3.15 16.86
N TYR A 194 -29.12 3.21 15.65
CA TYR A 194 -28.73 2.36 14.53
C TYR A 194 -27.68 3.05 13.66
N SER A 195 -26.63 2.31 13.31
CA SER A 195 -25.69 2.75 12.29
C SER A 195 -26.21 2.48 10.86
N LYS A 196 -25.72 3.27 9.90
CA LYS A 196 -25.91 3.01 8.46
C LYS A 196 -25.47 1.60 8.06
N SER A 197 -24.32 1.13 8.54
CA SER A 197 -23.77 -0.18 8.20
C SER A 197 -24.66 -1.34 8.66
N TRP A 198 -25.19 -1.25 9.89
CA TRP A 198 -26.12 -2.25 10.40
C TRP A 198 -27.44 -2.24 9.61
N ALA A 199 -27.99 -1.06 9.35
CA ALA A 199 -29.23 -0.91 8.60
C ALA A 199 -29.11 -1.50 7.19
N GLN A 200 -28.03 -1.16 6.46
CA GLN A 200 -27.76 -1.73 5.14
C GLN A 200 -27.52 -3.24 5.19
N GLY A 201 -26.84 -3.74 6.22
CA GLY A 201 -26.62 -5.18 6.43
C GLY A 201 -27.91 -5.97 6.64
N ASN A 202 -28.98 -5.34 7.13
CA ASN A 202 -30.31 -5.94 7.30
C ASN A 202 -31.24 -5.64 6.10
N GLY A 203 -30.73 -5.06 5.02
CA GLY A 203 -31.49 -4.82 3.79
C GLY A 203 -32.32 -3.54 3.79
N TYR A 204 -32.09 -2.61 4.72
CA TYR A 204 -32.71 -1.29 4.69
C TYR A 204 -31.92 -0.35 3.77
N HIS A 205 -32.65 0.40 2.93
CA HIS A 205 -32.05 1.29 1.93
C HIS A 205 -31.98 2.75 2.39
N THR A 206 -32.79 3.14 3.38
CA THR A 206 -32.78 4.50 3.96
C THR A 206 -32.86 4.46 5.49
N ALA A 207 -32.40 5.54 6.13
CA ALA A 207 -32.52 5.71 7.58
C ALA A 207 -33.99 5.70 8.05
N GLU A 208 -34.89 6.34 7.28
CA GLU A 208 -36.32 6.33 7.57
C GLU A 208 -36.93 4.93 7.50
N GLU A 209 -36.59 4.15 6.46
CA GLU A 209 -37.06 2.78 6.33
C GLU A 209 -36.64 1.93 7.52
N CYS A 210 -35.37 2.06 7.94
CA CYS A 210 -34.81 1.37 9.10
C CYS A 210 -35.62 1.68 10.35
N VAL A 211 -35.74 2.95 10.76
CA VAL A 211 -36.41 3.30 12.03
C VAL A 211 -37.90 2.95 12.02
N ARG A 212 -38.58 3.05 10.86
CA ARG A 212 -39.99 2.68 10.75
C ARG A 212 -40.20 1.18 10.90
N LYS A 213 -39.43 0.36 10.20
CA LYS A 213 -39.57 -1.10 10.29
C LYS A 213 -39.14 -1.61 11.67
N GLU A 214 -38.03 -1.10 12.20
CA GLU A 214 -37.56 -1.45 13.54
C GLU A 214 -38.53 -1.06 14.64
N SER A 215 -39.27 0.05 14.49
CA SER A 215 -40.29 0.44 15.47
C SER A 215 -41.38 -0.62 15.72
N THR A 216 -41.62 -1.51 14.76
CA THR A 216 -42.58 -2.61 14.91
C THR A 216 -42.06 -3.73 15.80
N LEU A 217 -40.72 -3.85 15.90
CA LEU A 217 -40.01 -4.86 16.67
C LEU A 217 -39.65 -4.33 18.06
N THR A 218 -39.15 -3.09 18.15
CA THR A 218 -38.68 -2.47 19.39
C THR A 218 -39.79 -1.79 20.17
N ARG A 219 -40.74 -2.57 20.71
CA ARG A 219 -41.95 -2.04 21.36
C ARG A 219 -41.70 -1.23 22.64
N LYS A 220 -40.54 -1.43 23.28
CA LYS A 220 -40.14 -0.70 24.50
C LYS A 220 -39.50 0.65 24.19
N ALA A 221 -39.01 0.84 22.96
CA ALA A 221 -38.31 2.06 22.60
C ALA A 221 -39.27 3.26 22.54
N SER A 222 -38.88 4.33 23.24
CA SER A 222 -39.46 5.67 23.09
C SER A 222 -38.85 6.45 21.94
N LEU A 223 -37.61 6.16 21.56
CA LEU A 223 -36.89 6.89 20.51
C LEU A 223 -35.99 5.95 19.71
N LEU A 224 -36.06 6.06 18.39
CA LEU A 224 -35.19 5.34 17.46
C LEU A 224 -34.44 6.35 16.61
N CYS A 225 -33.13 6.26 16.56
CA CYS A 225 -32.28 7.14 15.78
C CYS A 225 -31.47 6.30 14.79
N CYS A 226 -31.33 6.77 13.56
CA CYS A 226 -30.46 6.17 12.56
C CYS A 226 -29.63 7.25 11.87
N THR A 227 -28.31 7.12 11.95
CA THR A 227 -27.37 8.03 11.26
C THR A 227 -27.08 7.52 9.86
N TRP A 228 -26.94 8.43 8.88
CA TRP A 228 -26.75 8.10 7.47
C TRP A 228 -25.57 8.82 6.80
N GLY A 229 -24.58 9.25 7.59
CA GLY A 229 -23.39 9.94 7.11
C GLY A 229 -23.72 11.32 6.54
N GLN A 230 -23.33 11.58 5.30
CA GLN A 230 -23.57 12.88 4.64
C GLN A 230 -25.05 13.22 4.44
N ASP A 231 -25.95 12.23 4.50
CA ASP A 231 -27.39 12.44 4.34
C ASP A 231 -28.08 12.79 5.68
N GLY A 232 -27.30 12.94 6.75
CA GLY A 232 -27.76 13.36 8.07
C GLY A 232 -28.22 12.20 8.94
N ALA A 233 -29.26 12.43 9.74
CA ALA A 233 -29.84 11.45 10.66
C ALA A 233 -31.37 11.52 10.66
N VAL A 234 -32.00 10.38 10.95
CA VAL A 234 -33.45 10.28 11.15
C VAL A 234 -33.71 9.84 12.57
N ALA A 235 -34.62 10.53 13.25
CA ALA A 235 -35.19 10.14 14.53
C ALA A 235 -36.68 9.81 14.36
N PHE A 236 -37.14 8.79 15.06
CA PHE A 236 -38.54 8.35 15.05
C PHE A 236 -39.01 8.09 16.48
N GLU A 237 -40.11 8.74 16.87
CA GLU A 237 -40.78 8.52 18.14
C GLU A 237 -42.01 7.61 17.91
N PRO A 238 -41.96 6.33 18.32
CA PRO A 238 -43.02 5.37 17.97
C PRO A 238 -44.38 5.71 18.56
N LYS A 239 -44.42 6.36 19.74
CA LYS A 239 -45.67 6.71 20.44
C LYS A 239 -46.47 7.79 19.71
N THR A 240 -45.79 8.81 19.22
CA THR A 240 -46.42 9.94 18.51
C THR A 240 -46.43 9.74 17.00
N GLN A 241 -45.72 8.72 16.50
CA GLN A 241 -45.44 8.50 15.08
C GLN A 241 -44.70 9.68 14.42
N THR A 242 -44.02 10.50 15.23
CA THR A 242 -43.27 11.66 14.74
C THR A 242 -41.95 11.20 14.15
N LEU A 243 -41.71 11.56 12.91
CA LEU A 243 -40.45 11.35 12.21
C LEU A 243 -39.77 12.70 12.02
N VAL A 244 -38.51 12.80 12.43
CA VAL A 244 -37.67 13.98 12.23
C VAL A 244 -36.48 13.57 11.39
N HIS A 245 -36.31 14.19 10.23
CA HIS A 245 -35.08 14.12 9.46
C HIS A 245 -34.29 15.39 9.69
N SER A 246 -33.02 15.23 10.06
CA SER A 246 -32.09 16.34 10.17
C SER A 246 -30.96 16.13 9.17
N PRO A 247 -30.81 17.00 8.15
CA PRO A 247 -29.74 16.88 7.17
C PRO A 247 -28.38 17.13 7.84
N ALA A 248 -27.32 16.53 7.30
CA ALA A 248 -25.96 16.83 7.75
C ALA A 248 -25.65 18.30 7.48
N TYR A 249 -24.86 18.91 8.37
CA TYR A 249 -24.41 20.28 8.17
C TYR A 249 -23.58 20.40 6.89
N SER A 250 -23.96 21.34 6.02
CA SER A 250 -23.22 21.70 4.81
C SER A 250 -23.09 23.23 4.71
N ALA A 251 -21.88 23.70 4.38
CA ALA A 251 -21.61 25.11 4.10
C ALA A 251 -20.66 25.22 2.90
N ALA A 252 -20.66 26.36 2.22
CA ALA A 252 -19.95 26.56 0.94
C ALA A 252 -18.45 26.22 0.98
N ASN A 253 -17.82 26.26 2.16
CA ASN A 253 -16.40 25.92 2.39
C ASN A 253 -16.21 24.82 3.46
N PHE A 254 -17.24 23.99 3.71
CA PHE A 254 -17.16 22.94 4.71
C PHE A 254 -16.42 21.72 4.16
N GLN A 255 -15.23 21.44 4.70
CA GLN A 255 -14.43 20.27 4.36
C GLN A 255 -14.32 19.32 5.55
N VAL A 256 -14.60 18.04 5.34
CA VAL A 256 -14.47 17.01 6.37
C VAL A 256 -12.98 16.67 6.54
N ILE A 257 -12.42 16.96 7.71
CA ILE A 257 -11.00 16.74 8.03
C ILE A 257 -10.78 15.42 8.79
N ASP A 258 -11.64 15.12 9.77
CA ASP A 258 -11.60 13.87 10.54
C ASP A 258 -13.03 13.43 10.90
N PRO A 259 -13.54 12.31 10.34
CA PRO A 259 -14.83 11.77 10.71
C PRO A 259 -14.75 10.73 11.86
N ILE A 260 -13.61 10.57 12.54
CA ILE A 260 -13.48 9.55 13.60
C ILE A 260 -14.27 10.00 14.82
N GLY A 261 -15.11 9.11 15.37
CA GLY A 261 -15.99 9.40 16.50
C GLY A 261 -17.18 10.31 16.16
N ALA A 262 -17.48 10.56 14.87
CA ALA A 262 -18.62 11.40 14.48
C ALA A 262 -19.98 10.78 14.89
N GLY A 263 -20.10 9.45 14.85
CA GLY A 263 -21.28 8.74 15.37
C GLY A 263 -21.42 8.90 16.88
N ASP A 264 -20.35 8.66 17.63
CA ASP A 264 -20.27 8.85 19.09
C ASP A 264 -20.64 10.28 19.49
N THR A 265 -20.17 11.27 18.71
CA THR A 265 -20.50 12.69 18.93
C THR A 265 -22.00 12.95 18.79
N PHE A 266 -22.65 12.32 17.80
CA PHE A 266 -24.09 12.42 17.61
C PHE A 266 -24.88 11.75 18.76
N ILE A 267 -24.42 10.59 19.21
CA ILE A 267 -25.03 9.88 20.35
C ILE A 267 -24.92 10.74 21.61
N ALA A 268 -23.72 11.24 21.91
CA ALA A 268 -23.48 12.12 23.06
C ALA A 268 -24.39 13.37 23.07
N ASP A 269 -24.55 14.04 21.94
CA ASP A 269 -25.43 15.21 21.84
C ASP A 269 -26.90 14.83 22.09
N SER A 270 -27.32 13.66 21.59
CA SER A 270 -28.68 13.12 21.81
C SER A 270 -28.95 12.74 23.27
N GLU A 271 -27.91 12.41 24.04
CA GLU A 271 -27.99 12.02 25.45
C GLU A 271 -27.75 13.19 26.42
N SER A 272 -27.41 14.38 25.90
CA SER A 272 -27.17 15.57 26.70
C SER A 272 -28.45 16.03 27.44
N PRO A 273 -28.36 16.51 28.70
CA PRO A 273 -29.52 17.03 29.45
C PRO A 273 -30.17 18.27 28.82
N ASN A 274 -29.48 18.96 27.92
CA ASN A 274 -30.03 20.06 27.13
C ASN A 274 -29.65 19.81 25.67
N PRO A 275 -30.40 18.94 24.94
CA PRO A 275 -30.10 18.69 23.53
C PRO A 275 -30.23 20.02 22.80
N TYR A 276 -29.12 20.53 22.25
CA TYR A 276 -29.15 21.78 21.52
C TYR A 276 -30.16 21.61 20.37
N ASN A 277 -31.13 22.53 20.33
CA ASN A 277 -32.22 22.66 19.34
C ASN A 277 -31.90 21.93 18.00
N PRO A 278 -32.82 21.13 17.41
CA PRO A 278 -32.58 20.34 16.18
C PRO A 278 -32.04 21.12 14.96
N TYR A 279 -31.97 22.45 15.03
CA TYR A 279 -31.31 23.34 14.07
C TYR A 279 -29.79 23.53 14.28
N THR A 280 -29.16 22.84 15.23
CA THR A 280 -27.74 23.04 15.63
C THR A 280 -26.83 21.81 15.51
N MET A 281 -27.13 20.89 14.59
CA MET A 281 -26.23 19.81 14.11
C MET A 281 -24.86 20.30 13.54
N ALA A 282 -24.56 21.59 13.69
CA ALA A 282 -23.41 22.31 13.16
C ALA A 282 -22.45 22.86 14.24
N SER A 283 -22.83 22.81 15.54
CA SER A 283 -22.10 23.58 16.56
C SER A 283 -20.78 22.92 17.01
N VAL A 284 -20.71 21.58 17.01
CA VAL A 284 -19.49 20.86 17.46
C VAL A 284 -18.33 21.00 16.45
N TYR A 285 -18.62 21.06 15.15
CA TYR A 285 -17.60 21.32 14.12
C TYR A 285 -17.02 22.75 14.21
N LYS A 286 -17.77 23.71 14.76
CA LYS A 286 -17.35 25.11 14.89
C LYS A 286 -16.40 25.35 16.08
N THR A 287 -16.58 24.59 17.17
CA THR A 287 -15.75 24.71 18.38
C THR A 287 -14.40 24.00 18.22
N ILE A 288 -14.36 22.83 17.56
CA ILE A 288 -13.11 22.10 17.27
C ILE A 288 -12.25 22.90 16.27
N SER A 289 -12.85 23.52 15.26
CA SER A 289 -12.13 24.38 14.29
C SER A 289 -11.58 25.66 14.92
N LYS A 290 -12.31 26.30 15.83
CA LYS A 290 -11.81 27.47 16.58
C LYS A 290 -10.72 27.12 17.59
N LYS A 291 -10.78 25.93 18.21
CA LYS A 291 -9.76 25.47 19.17
C LYS A 291 -8.48 25.04 18.45
N ALA A 292 -8.58 24.35 17.30
CA ALA A 292 -7.45 24.06 16.43
C ALA A 292 -6.79 25.33 15.88
N ALA A 293 -7.58 26.33 15.46
CA ALA A 293 -7.06 27.64 15.04
C ALA A 293 -6.41 28.44 16.18
N ARG A 294 -6.94 28.33 17.42
CA ARG A 294 -6.33 28.94 18.62
C ARG A 294 -5.09 28.22 19.10
N GLN A 295 -4.95 26.91 18.84
CA GLN A 295 -3.78 26.13 19.22
C GLN A 295 -2.63 26.38 18.24
N LEU A 296 -2.94 26.48 16.94
CA LEU A 296 -2.00 26.96 15.92
C LEU A 296 -1.54 28.40 16.17
N ALA A 297 -2.45 29.31 16.54
CA ALA A 297 -2.07 30.69 16.89
C ALA A 297 -1.27 30.81 18.20
N LYS A 298 -1.44 29.86 19.15
CA LYS A 298 -0.65 29.80 20.39
C LYS A 298 0.72 29.16 20.18
N GLU A 299 0.85 28.27 19.21
CA GLU A 299 2.13 27.70 18.78
C GLU A 299 2.93 28.76 17.97
N GLU A 300 2.26 29.57 17.14
CA GLU A 300 2.88 30.72 16.46
C GLU A 300 3.30 31.86 17.41
N GLU A 301 2.57 32.12 18.51
CA GLU A 301 2.99 33.09 19.55
C GLU A 301 4.14 32.58 20.44
N PHE A 302 4.28 31.25 20.62
CA PHE A 302 5.37 30.66 21.40
C PHE A 302 6.69 30.62 20.60
N ASP A 303 6.59 30.44 19.27
CA ASP A 303 7.73 30.52 18.34
C ASP A 303 8.28 31.97 18.20
N GLU A 304 7.48 33.02 18.44
CA GLU A 304 7.97 34.42 18.39
C GLU A 304 8.68 34.87 19.69
N GLU A 305 8.30 34.34 20.87
CA GLU A 305 8.97 34.66 22.14
C GLU A 305 10.30 33.88 22.34
N ASP A 306 10.45 32.68 21.76
CA ASP A 306 11.71 31.92 21.80
C ASP A 306 12.79 32.50 20.85
N VAL A 307 12.39 33.23 19.79
CA VAL A 307 13.30 33.89 18.85
C VAL A 307 13.93 35.17 19.45
N GLU A 308 13.26 35.86 20.38
CA GLU A 308 13.83 37.05 21.04
C GLU A 308 14.81 36.73 22.19
N MET A 309 14.84 35.48 22.69
CA MET A 309 15.76 35.07 23.75
C MET A 309 17.06 34.42 23.22
N GLU A 310 17.08 33.94 21.97
CA GLU A 310 18.28 33.38 21.31
C GLU A 310 19.26 34.46 20.80
N GLU A 311 18.79 35.68 20.47
CA GLU A 311 19.68 36.78 20.01
C GLU A 311 20.56 37.40 21.13
N LEU A 312 20.32 37.09 22.40
CA LEU A 312 21.07 37.65 23.54
C LEU A 312 22.26 36.80 24.02
N LEU A 313 22.44 35.58 23.50
CA LEU A 313 23.49 34.66 23.97
C LEU A 313 24.66 34.47 22.99
N ASP A 314 24.61 35.06 21.80
CA ASP A 314 25.60 34.84 20.72
C ASP A 314 26.83 35.78 20.75
N ASN A 315 27.07 36.49 21.85
CA ASN A 315 28.28 37.31 22.04
C ASN A 315 29.12 36.84 23.23
N ALA A 316 29.68 35.64 23.16
CA ALA A 316 30.85 35.24 23.96
C ALA A 316 31.67 34.14 23.26
N ASP A 317 32.77 34.61 22.67
CA ASP A 317 33.97 33.95 22.13
C ASP A 317 34.28 32.46 22.47
N ASP A 318 34.58 31.74 21.37
CA ASP A 318 35.75 30.87 21.09
C ASP A 318 36.11 29.68 22.00
N THR A 319 35.88 28.45 21.51
CA THR A 319 36.94 27.52 21.02
C THR A 319 36.45 26.05 20.96
N THR A 320 36.91 25.35 19.90
CA THR A 320 37.09 23.88 19.74
C THR A 320 35.90 22.94 19.42
N ASP A 321 35.90 22.54 18.14
CA ASP A 321 35.86 21.19 17.54
C ASP A 321 34.60 20.28 17.59
N SER A 322 34.03 20.11 16.38
CA SER A 322 33.44 18.90 15.76
C SER A 322 31.96 18.48 15.99
N GLU A 323 31.32 18.23 14.83
CA GLU A 323 30.13 17.41 14.52
C GLU A 323 28.71 18.00 14.70
N SER A 324 28.19 18.62 13.63
CA SER A 324 26.75 18.55 13.25
C SER A 324 26.54 19.04 11.80
N ASP A 325 26.22 18.13 10.87
CA ASP A 325 25.94 18.50 9.46
C ASP A 325 24.96 17.50 8.79
N GLU A 326 23.88 17.09 9.49
CA GLU A 326 22.82 16.24 8.91
C GLU A 326 21.47 16.93 8.67
N GLU A 327 21.18 18.10 9.24
CA GLU A 327 19.83 18.70 9.17
C GLU A 327 19.56 19.53 7.90
N THR A 328 20.59 20.09 7.26
CA THR A 328 20.47 21.06 6.16
C THR A 328 20.11 20.44 4.79
N THR A 329 20.14 19.11 4.65
CA THR A 329 19.96 18.47 3.34
C THR A 329 18.48 18.31 2.94
N THR A 330 17.56 18.23 3.90
CA THR A 330 16.16 17.82 3.69
C THR A 330 15.25 18.94 3.16
N GLU A 331 15.42 20.17 3.63
CA GLU A 331 14.70 21.33 3.11
C GLU A 331 15.09 21.67 1.66
N SER A 332 16.37 21.49 1.33
CA SER A 332 16.89 21.73 -0.02
C SER A 332 16.25 20.80 -1.07
N ALA A 333 15.84 19.59 -0.67
CA ALA A 333 15.17 18.61 -1.53
C ALA A 333 13.68 18.95 -1.75
N LYS A 334 12.98 19.46 -0.74
CA LYS A 334 11.58 19.92 -0.83
C LYS A 334 11.43 21.12 -1.78
N LYS A 335 12.34 22.10 -1.70
CA LYS A 335 12.39 23.26 -2.62
C LYS A 335 12.67 22.87 -4.08
N GLN A 336 13.40 21.77 -4.32
CA GLN A 336 13.70 21.29 -5.68
C GLN A 336 12.48 20.64 -6.35
N LEU A 337 11.67 19.84 -5.65
CA LEU A 337 10.49 19.21 -6.30
C LEU A 337 9.44 20.25 -6.75
N ALA A 338 9.26 21.34 -6.00
CA ALA A 338 8.33 22.43 -6.34
C ALA A 338 8.71 23.22 -7.61
N GLN A 339 9.95 23.11 -8.11
CA GLN A 339 10.44 23.77 -9.33
C GLN A 339 10.61 22.83 -10.53
N GLY A 340 10.07 21.60 -10.49
CA GLY A 340 10.16 20.64 -11.60
C GLY A 340 11.50 19.90 -11.71
N PHE A 341 12.24 19.77 -10.61
CA PHE A 341 13.50 19.03 -10.58
C PHE A 341 13.28 17.51 -10.53
N MET A 342 13.94 16.77 -11.42
CA MET A 342 14.04 15.30 -11.29
C MET A 342 14.87 14.97 -10.03
N PRO A 343 14.41 14.06 -9.15
CA PRO A 343 15.17 13.64 -7.99
C PRO A 343 16.51 13.03 -8.40
N LYS A 344 17.54 13.19 -7.55
CA LYS A 344 18.87 12.60 -7.74
C LYS A 344 18.72 11.07 -7.89
N THR A 345 18.66 10.58 -9.13
CA THR A 345 18.51 9.15 -9.43
C THR A 345 19.89 8.55 -9.61
N ARG A 346 20.18 7.49 -8.84
CA ARG A 346 21.46 6.79 -8.84
C ARG A 346 21.22 5.29 -8.94
N VAL A 347 21.84 4.66 -9.93
CA VAL A 347 21.55 3.27 -10.30
C VAL A 347 22.70 2.36 -9.84
N LEU A 348 22.42 1.40 -8.96
CA LEU A 348 23.36 0.34 -8.59
C LEU A 348 23.38 -0.73 -9.68
N MET A 349 24.53 -0.96 -10.29
CA MET A 349 24.74 -1.92 -11.37
C MET A 349 25.63 -3.06 -10.91
N LEU A 350 25.11 -4.29 -10.91
CA LEU A 350 25.88 -5.45 -10.48
C LEU A 350 25.44 -6.76 -11.16
N THR A 351 26.29 -7.77 -11.06
CA THR A 351 26.04 -9.08 -11.68
C THR A 351 26.20 -10.24 -10.70
N SER A 352 25.48 -11.33 -10.90
CA SER A 352 25.74 -12.58 -10.18
C SER A 352 27.06 -13.24 -10.61
N ARG A 353 27.55 -14.19 -9.82
CA ARG A 353 28.57 -15.14 -10.28
C ARG A 353 28.04 -15.97 -11.46
N GLY A 354 28.95 -16.41 -12.34
CA GLY A 354 28.60 -17.21 -13.54
C GLY A 354 28.28 -16.42 -14.80
N VAL A 355 28.49 -15.09 -14.80
CA VAL A 355 28.39 -14.25 -16.01
C VAL A 355 29.45 -14.55 -17.06
N THR A 356 29.06 -14.46 -18.33
CA THR A 356 29.96 -14.61 -19.49
C THR A 356 30.81 -13.35 -19.73
N TYR A 357 31.72 -13.40 -20.71
CA TYR A 357 32.43 -12.22 -21.20
C TYR A 357 31.45 -11.14 -21.68
N ARG A 358 30.49 -11.50 -22.54
CA ARG A 358 29.47 -10.58 -23.07
C ARG A 358 28.68 -9.84 -22.00
N HIS A 359 28.25 -10.53 -20.94
CA HIS A 359 27.45 -9.91 -19.87
C HIS A 359 28.26 -8.86 -19.09
N ARG A 360 29.57 -9.08 -18.90
CA ARG A 360 30.45 -8.12 -18.22
C ARG A 360 30.69 -6.88 -19.07
N HIS A 361 30.86 -7.07 -20.38
CA HIS A 361 31.01 -5.97 -21.33
C HIS A 361 29.73 -5.15 -21.44
N LEU A 362 28.56 -5.77 -21.48
CA LEU A 362 27.28 -5.03 -21.42
C LEU A 362 27.22 -4.08 -20.21
N LEU A 363 27.54 -4.57 -19.01
CA LEU A 363 27.47 -3.73 -17.81
C LEU A 363 28.53 -2.62 -17.83
N ALA A 364 29.72 -2.89 -18.39
CA ALA A 364 30.76 -1.88 -18.56
C ALA A 364 30.36 -0.82 -19.60
N ASP A 365 29.77 -1.23 -20.72
CA ASP A 365 29.27 -0.36 -21.78
C ASP A 365 28.18 0.56 -21.20
N LEU A 366 27.18 0.00 -20.51
CA LEU A 366 26.11 0.76 -19.84
C LEU A 366 26.65 1.73 -18.77
N ALA A 367 27.58 1.29 -17.92
CA ALA A 367 28.17 2.16 -16.90
C ALA A 367 28.98 3.32 -17.52
N SER A 368 29.56 3.12 -18.71
CA SER A 368 30.26 4.18 -19.44
C SER A 368 29.31 5.17 -20.13
N LEU A 369 28.11 4.71 -20.49
CA LEU A 369 27.06 5.52 -21.13
C LEU A 369 26.28 6.34 -20.11
N LEU A 370 26.05 5.80 -18.90
CA LEU A 370 25.17 6.36 -17.89
C LEU A 370 25.98 6.85 -16.67
N PRO A 371 26.24 8.17 -16.54
CA PRO A 371 27.14 8.71 -15.51
C PRO A 371 26.58 8.65 -14.09
N HIS A 372 25.27 8.42 -13.91
CA HIS A 372 24.62 8.26 -12.62
C HIS A 372 24.58 6.78 -12.14
N THR A 373 25.38 5.92 -12.74
CA THR A 373 25.49 4.51 -12.34
C THR A 373 26.65 4.30 -11.37
N HIS A 374 26.45 3.40 -10.41
CA HIS A 374 27.49 2.88 -9.54
C HIS A 374 27.67 1.39 -9.80
N LYS A 375 28.84 1.00 -10.31
CA LYS A 375 29.13 -0.39 -10.63
C LYS A 375 29.76 -1.08 -9.43
N GLU A 376 29.10 -2.13 -8.95
CA GLU A 376 29.58 -2.95 -7.83
C GLU A 376 30.20 -4.28 -8.33
N SER A 377 30.99 -4.89 -7.46
CA SER A 377 31.56 -6.22 -7.63
C SER A 377 30.49 -7.33 -7.74
N LYS A 378 30.92 -8.53 -8.14
CA LYS A 378 29.98 -9.63 -8.43
C LYS A 378 29.39 -10.20 -7.15
N LEU A 379 28.06 -10.29 -7.09
CA LEU A 379 27.33 -10.87 -5.96
C LEU A 379 27.41 -12.41 -5.96
N ASP A 380 27.72 -13.00 -4.81
CA ASP A 380 27.67 -14.45 -4.63
C ASP A 380 26.26 -14.93 -4.23
N THR A 381 25.53 -15.46 -5.21
CA THR A 381 24.15 -15.93 -5.03
C THR A 381 24.05 -17.37 -4.48
N LYS A 382 25.18 -18.04 -4.16
CA LYS A 382 25.18 -19.45 -3.71
C LYS A 382 25.12 -19.63 -2.19
N LYS A 383 25.38 -18.60 -1.39
CA LYS A 383 25.30 -18.68 0.07
C LYS A 383 23.83 -18.60 0.50
N LYS A 384 23.25 -19.74 0.90
CA LYS A 384 21.82 -19.93 1.17
C LYS A 384 21.32 -19.38 2.52
N THR A 385 22.20 -18.87 3.38
CA THR A 385 21.88 -18.67 4.81
C THR A 385 21.26 -17.30 5.13
N ALA A 386 21.32 -16.35 4.21
CA ALA A 386 20.55 -15.10 4.26
C ALA A 386 20.19 -14.74 2.81
N GLY A 387 18.91 -14.52 2.50
CA GLY A 387 18.49 -14.22 1.13
C GLY A 387 19.31 -13.07 0.54
N TYR A 388 19.96 -13.29 -0.61
CA TYR A 388 20.78 -12.26 -1.28
C TYR A 388 19.95 -11.01 -1.67
N ASN A 389 18.62 -11.11 -1.61
CA ASN A 389 17.66 -10.03 -1.73
C ASN A 389 17.87 -8.93 -0.67
N LEU A 390 18.10 -9.32 0.59
CA LEU A 390 18.39 -8.37 1.68
C LEU A 390 19.72 -7.66 1.43
N LEU A 391 20.74 -8.42 1.01
CA LEU A 391 22.06 -7.88 0.69
C LEU A 391 22.01 -6.89 -0.48
N LEU A 392 21.18 -7.13 -1.50
CA LEU A 392 20.98 -6.21 -2.61
C LEU A 392 20.39 -4.87 -2.16
N ASN A 393 19.42 -4.90 -1.25
CA ASN A 393 18.86 -3.68 -0.66
C ASN A 393 19.89 -2.95 0.20
N SER A 394 20.61 -3.66 1.08
CA SER A 394 21.67 -3.07 1.91
C SER A 394 22.82 -2.47 1.08
N LEU A 395 23.20 -3.09 -0.03
CA LEU A 395 24.20 -2.54 -0.95
C LEU A 395 23.70 -1.25 -1.62
N ALA A 396 22.41 -1.19 -1.96
CA ALA A 396 21.83 0.00 -2.54
C ALA A 396 21.76 1.14 -1.52
N ASP A 397 21.38 0.85 -0.28
CA ASP A 397 21.37 1.82 0.82
C ASP A 397 22.79 2.34 1.10
N LEU A 398 23.79 1.44 1.18
CA LEU A 398 25.21 1.78 1.39
C LEU A 398 25.75 2.74 0.32
N HIS A 399 25.35 2.56 -0.94
CA HIS A 399 25.77 3.41 -2.04
C HIS A 399 24.75 4.51 -2.39
N SER A 400 23.73 4.72 -1.56
CA SER A 400 22.64 5.69 -1.78
C SER A 400 22.04 5.60 -3.19
N CYS A 401 21.82 4.37 -3.67
CA CYS A 401 21.25 4.06 -4.97
C CYS A 401 19.76 3.79 -4.83
N ASN A 402 18.93 4.47 -5.61
CA ASN A 402 17.47 4.34 -5.57
C ASN A 402 16.90 3.43 -6.67
N VAL A 403 17.77 2.87 -7.52
CA VAL A 403 17.41 1.86 -8.52
C VAL A 403 18.49 0.78 -8.54
N ILE A 404 18.12 -0.49 -8.51
CA ILE A 404 19.04 -1.63 -8.63
C ILE A 404 18.84 -2.27 -10.00
N PHE A 405 19.93 -2.37 -10.75
CA PHE A 405 20.04 -3.07 -12.02
C PHE A 405 20.92 -4.30 -11.82
N PHE A 406 20.28 -5.46 -11.58
CA PHE A 406 20.95 -6.70 -11.25
C PHE A 406 20.86 -7.74 -12.36
N LEU A 407 22.00 -8.12 -12.93
CA LEU A 407 22.08 -9.17 -13.94
C LEU A 407 22.38 -10.53 -13.29
N GLU A 408 21.39 -11.41 -13.33
CA GLU A 408 21.49 -12.78 -12.84
C GLU A 408 21.77 -13.77 -13.97
N ALA A 409 22.97 -14.34 -13.97
CA ALA A 409 23.35 -15.43 -14.87
C ALA A 409 23.02 -16.79 -14.24
N ARG A 410 22.24 -17.60 -14.95
CA ARG A 410 21.96 -19.00 -14.59
C ARG A 410 22.61 -19.94 -15.60
N LYS A 411 22.75 -21.22 -15.23
CA LYS A 411 23.32 -22.28 -16.08
C LYS A 411 24.66 -21.87 -16.76
N GLN A 412 25.59 -21.35 -15.96
CA GLN A 412 26.91 -20.88 -16.43
C GLN A 412 26.82 -19.78 -17.52
N GLY A 413 25.80 -18.93 -17.43
CA GLY A 413 25.66 -17.78 -18.32
C GLY A 413 24.99 -18.09 -19.65
N GLN A 414 24.36 -19.26 -19.79
CA GLN A 414 23.47 -19.57 -20.93
C GLN A 414 22.17 -18.75 -20.87
N ASP A 415 21.63 -18.59 -19.66
CA ASP A 415 20.39 -17.83 -19.43
C ASP A 415 20.72 -16.57 -18.62
N LEU A 416 20.26 -15.42 -19.09
CA LEU A 416 20.46 -14.14 -18.43
C LEU A 416 19.12 -13.52 -18.04
N TYR A 417 19.02 -13.13 -16.78
CA TYR A 417 17.86 -12.44 -16.23
C TYR A 417 18.28 -11.07 -15.73
N LEU A 418 17.48 -10.06 -16.03
CA LEU A 418 17.64 -8.72 -15.47
C LEU A 418 16.57 -8.53 -14.40
N TRP A 419 17.00 -8.19 -13.20
CA TRP A 419 16.14 -7.71 -12.13
C TRP A 419 16.33 -6.21 -12.02
N LEU A 420 15.23 -5.49 -12.15
CA LEU A 420 15.17 -4.05 -12.02
C LEU A 420 14.26 -3.71 -10.84
N ALA A 421 14.83 -3.20 -9.75
CA ALA A 421 14.11 -2.96 -8.52
C ALA A 421 14.31 -1.53 -8.01
N ARG A 422 13.33 -0.97 -7.31
CA ARG A 422 13.52 0.22 -6.46
C ARG A 422 13.63 -0.20 -5.00
N PRO A 423 14.82 -0.18 -4.39
CA PRO A 423 14.96 -0.45 -2.96
C PRO A 423 14.39 0.70 -2.11
N PRO A 424 13.92 0.44 -0.87
CA PRO A 424 13.79 -0.87 -0.22
C PRO A 424 12.45 -1.57 -0.48
N ASN A 425 11.44 -0.86 -0.97
CA ASN A 425 10.05 -1.33 -0.99
C ASN A 425 9.58 -1.93 -2.33
N GLY A 426 10.39 -1.86 -3.39
CA GLY A 426 9.97 -2.25 -4.74
C GLY A 426 9.42 -1.07 -5.55
N PRO A 427 8.83 -1.30 -6.72
CA PRO A 427 8.54 -2.60 -7.34
C PRO A 427 9.79 -3.26 -7.93
N THR A 428 9.70 -4.57 -8.15
CA THR A 428 10.75 -5.35 -8.83
C THR A 428 10.23 -5.96 -10.10
N ILE A 429 10.90 -5.68 -11.22
CA ILE A 429 10.59 -6.27 -12.51
C ILE A 429 11.70 -7.25 -12.90
N LYS A 430 11.31 -8.47 -13.23
CA LYS A 430 12.21 -9.48 -13.77
C LYS A 430 12.00 -9.62 -15.28
N PHE A 431 13.09 -9.47 -16.02
CA PHE A 431 13.14 -9.67 -17.46
C PHE A 431 14.04 -10.85 -17.81
N HIS A 432 13.69 -11.58 -18.86
CA HIS A 432 14.62 -12.43 -19.59
C HIS A 432 15.36 -11.56 -20.62
N VAL A 433 16.70 -11.66 -20.64
CA VAL A 433 17.53 -10.89 -21.57
C VAL A 433 17.97 -11.80 -22.71
N ALA A 434 17.65 -11.41 -23.93
CA ALA A 434 18.01 -12.11 -25.16
C ALA A 434 18.69 -11.17 -26.17
N ASN A 435 19.26 -11.75 -27.24
CA ASN A 435 19.88 -11.01 -28.36
C ASN A 435 20.84 -9.91 -27.90
N LEU A 436 21.70 -10.24 -26.93
CA LEU A 436 22.70 -9.33 -26.40
C LEU A 436 23.87 -9.19 -27.39
N HIS A 437 24.18 -7.95 -27.77
CA HIS A 437 25.41 -7.60 -28.45
C HIS A 437 26.06 -6.38 -27.77
N THR A 438 27.37 -6.47 -27.58
CA THR A 438 28.17 -5.42 -26.92
C THR A 438 28.65 -4.39 -27.94
N MET A 439 29.19 -3.27 -27.46
CA MET A 439 29.79 -2.26 -28.35
C MET A 439 30.89 -2.85 -29.25
N ALA A 440 31.66 -3.80 -28.73
CA ALA A 440 32.77 -4.43 -29.47
C ALA A 440 32.31 -5.41 -30.57
N GLU A 441 31.08 -5.93 -30.48
CA GLU A 441 30.53 -6.91 -31.44
C GLU A 441 29.74 -6.27 -32.57
N LEU A 442 29.31 -5.02 -32.38
CA LEU A 442 28.78 -4.20 -33.44
C LEU A 442 29.99 -3.78 -34.29
N ASN A 443 29.94 -3.99 -35.61
CA ASN A 443 30.99 -3.57 -36.56
C ASN A 443 31.17 -2.03 -36.64
N ALA A 444 30.76 -1.29 -35.60
CA ALA A 444 30.82 0.15 -35.42
C ALA A 444 32.17 0.64 -34.87
N GLY A 445 33.24 -0.17 -34.92
CA GLY A 445 34.60 0.24 -34.56
C GLY A 445 35.13 1.45 -35.37
N PHE A 446 34.41 1.89 -36.42
CA PHE A 446 34.74 3.05 -37.24
C PHE A 446 33.58 4.02 -37.53
N SER A 447 32.35 3.74 -37.08
CA SER A 447 31.16 4.47 -37.58
C SER A 447 30.48 5.38 -36.57
N GLY A 448 31.00 5.59 -35.36
CA GLY A 448 30.45 6.59 -34.43
C GLY A 448 31.13 6.65 -33.07
N ASN A 449 31.17 7.83 -32.45
CA ASN A 449 31.83 8.06 -31.16
C ASN A 449 31.03 9.02 -30.28
N CYS A 450 30.52 8.52 -29.16
CA CYS A 450 29.82 9.34 -28.19
C CYS A 450 30.72 9.73 -27.00
N LEU A 451 30.58 10.96 -26.52
CA LEU A 451 31.27 11.50 -25.36
C LEU A 451 30.85 10.78 -24.08
N LYS A 452 31.71 9.94 -23.51
CA LYS A 452 31.43 9.33 -22.19
C LYS A 452 30.98 10.37 -21.17
N GLY A 453 29.87 10.08 -20.47
CA GLY A 453 29.23 10.99 -19.52
C GLY A 453 28.29 12.05 -20.11
N GLY A 454 27.98 12.01 -21.42
CA GLY A 454 26.96 12.86 -22.04
C GLY A 454 25.54 12.51 -21.61
N ARG A 455 24.60 13.47 -21.73
CA ARG A 455 23.19 13.26 -21.40
C ARG A 455 22.43 12.83 -22.65
N GLY A 456 22.23 11.53 -22.82
CA GLY A 456 21.45 10.98 -23.94
C GLY A 456 19.96 11.28 -23.86
N LEU A 457 19.31 11.35 -25.02
CA LEU A 457 17.85 11.36 -25.12
C LEU A 457 17.33 9.92 -25.01
N VAL A 458 16.31 9.69 -24.19
CA VAL A 458 15.61 8.40 -24.16
C VAL A 458 14.30 8.57 -24.91
N VAL A 459 14.12 7.77 -25.96
CA VAL A 459 12.93 7.82 -26.82
C VAL A 459 12.21 6.50 -26.70
N PHE A 460 10.99 6.55 -26.19
CA PHE A 460 10.05 5.43 -26.28
C PHE A 460 9.34 5.56 -27.62
N ASP A 461 9.61 4.64 -28.53
CA ASP A 461 9.01 4.65 -29.85
C ASP A 461 7.50 4.38 -29.75
N ARG A 462 6.74 4.89 -30.73
CA ARG A 462 5.31 4.61 -30.78
C ARG A 462 5.01 3.11 -30.75
N SER A 463 5.84 2.24 -31.32
CA SER A 463 5.66 0.77 -31.21
C SER A 463 5.62 0.24 -29.77
N PHE A 464 6.28 0.93 -28.82
CA PHE A 464 6.20 0.61 -27.40
C PHE A 464 4.79 0.92 -26.82
N ASP A 465 4.10 1.89 -27.41
CA ASP A 465 2.77 2.39 -27.04
C ASP A 465 1.61 1.82 -27.89
N GLU A 466 1.82 1.62 -29.19
CA GLU A 466 0.81 1.46 -30.25
C GLU A 466 0.70 0.01 -30.78
N GLN A 467 1.67 -0.87 -30.56
CA GLN A 467 1.52 -2.29 -30.93
C GLN A 467 0.83 -3.07 -29.80
N GLY A 468 -0.48 -2.83 -29.68
CA GLY A 468 -1.45 -3.66 -28.97
C GLY A 468 -2.70 -2.86 -28.57
N PRO A 469 -3.92 -3.23 -29.01
CA PRO A 469 -5.16 -2.46 -28.81
C PRO A 469 -5.72 -2.60 -27.38
N LEU A 470 -4.91 -2.30 -26.36
CA LEU A 470 -5.27 -2.58 -24.97
C LEU A 470 -4.64 -1.60 -23.95
N MET A 471 -4.13 -0.42 -24.29
CA MET A 471 -3.77 0.56 -23.23
C MET A 471 -5.01 1.08 -22.47
N SER A 472 -6.19 0.95 -23.07
CA SER A 472 -7.50 1.26 -22.49
C SER A 472 -8.26 0.02 -22.00
N GLN A 473 -7.69 -1.18 -22.14
CA GLN A 473 -8.30 -2.41 -21.63
C GLN A 473 -7.58 -2.84 -20.34
N PRO A 474 -8.33 -3.29 -19.31
CA PRO A 474 -7.76 -3.82 -18.08
C PRO A 474 -6.74 -4.93 -18.36
N GLY A 475 -5.55 -4.85 -17.77
CA GLY A 475 -4.50 -5.88 -17.84
C GLY A 475 -3.20 -5.50 -18.55
N ASN A 476 -3.08 -4.25 -19.05
CA ASN A 476 -1.89 -3.74 -19.74
C ASN A 476 -1.14 -2.63 -18.97
N GLU A 477 -1.59 -2.32 -17.76
CA GLU A 477 -1.07 -1.27 -16.88
C GLU A 477 0.42 -1.51 -16.53
N TYR A 478 0.84 -2.77 -16.55
CA TYR A 478 2.23 -3.19 -16.31
C TYR A 478 3.24 -2.54 -17.27
N ARG A 479 2.81 -2.14 -18.50
CA ARG A 479 3.67 -1.44 -19.47
C ARG A 479 4.02 -0.03 -19.02
N GLY A 480 3.09 0.67 -18.37
CA GLY A 480 3.32 1.99 -17.77
C GLY A 480 4.39 1.92 -16.68
N LEU A 481 4.31 0.88 -15.83
CA LEU A 481 5.31 0.62 -14.80
C LEU A 481 6.69 0.31 -15.39
N ILE A 482 6.75 -0.54 -16.42
CA ILE A 482 8.01 -0.84 -17.12
C ILE A 482 8.62 0.44 -17.72
N ARG A 483 7.82 1.31 -18.34
CA ARG A 483 8.30 2.59 -18.87
C ARG A 483 8.97 3.43 -17.80
N GLU A 484 8.31 3.63 -16.66
CA GLU A 484 8.83 4.47 -15.59
C GLU A 484 10.09 3.87 -14.94
N MET A 485 10.16 2.54 -14.81
CA MET A 485 11.37 1.86 -14.32
C MET A 485 12.54 1.99 -15.31
N LEU A 486 12.31 1.81 -16.61
CA LEU A 486 13.34 2.01 -17.64
C LEU A 486 13.76 3.49 -17.73
N ARG A 487 12.83 4.42 -17.55
CA ARG A 487 13.12 5.85 -17.47
C ARG A 487 14.07 6.16 -16.33
N GLY A 488 13.85 5.59 -15.14
CA GLY A 488 14.74 5.73 -13.99
C GLY A 488 16.17 5.22 -14.24
N VAL A 489 16.34 4.23 -15.12
CA VAL A 489 17.67 3.71 -15.49
C VAL A 489 18.33 4.58 -16.55
N PHE A 490 17.65 4.82 -17.67
CA PHE A 490 18.29 5.39 -18.87
C PHE A 490 18.26 6.92 -18.93
N CYS A 491 17.35 7.59 -18.22
CA CYS A 491 17.30 9.05 -18.18
C CYS A 491 18.29 9.59 -17.14
N VAL A 492 19.37 10.21 -17.62
CA VAL A 492 20.38 10.84 -16.76
C VAL A 492 19.81 12.13 -16.13
N PRO A 493 19.86 12.29 -14.79
CA PRO A 493 19.41 13.50 -14.10
C PRO A 493 20.17 14.76 -14.55
N LYS A 494 19.49 15.92 -14.56
CA LYS A 494 20.07 17.20 -15.03
C LYS A 494 21.10 17.82 -14.06
N ARG A 495 21.11 17.43 -12.78
CA ARG A 495 21.97 18.02 -11.74
C ARG A 495 22.43 16.92 -10.77
N GLY A 496 23.57 17.13 -10.12
CA GLY A 496 24.08 16.23 -9.07
C GLY A 496 24.81 14.97 -9.58
N VAL A 497 25.13 14.89 -10.87
CA VAL A 497 25.87 13.75 -11.45
C VAL A 497 27.32 14.16 -11.74
N LYS A 498 28.26 13.58 -11.00
CA LYS A 498 29.70 13.84 -11.14
C LYS A 498 30.20 13.33 -12.50
N GLY A 499 30.87 14.19 -13.27
CA GLY A 499 31.40 13.83 -14.59
C GLY A 499 30.39 13.93 -15.74
N MET A 500 29.20 14.53 -15.52
CA MET A 500 28.23 14.78 -16.57
C MET A 500 28.70 15.91 -17.51
N LYS A 501 28.62 15.66 -18.81
CA LYS A 501 28.91 16.65 -19.86
C LYS A 501 27.61 17.22 -20.42
N PRO A 502 27.55 18.52 -20.75
CA PRO A 502 26.31 19.20 -21.17
C PRO A 502 25.84 18.86 -22.60
N PHE A 503 26.54 17.97 -23.31
CA PHE A 503 26.25 17.62 -24.70
C PHE A 503 25.22 16.49 -24.80
N ILE A 504 24.35 16.60 -25.81
CA ILE A 504 23.40 15.57 -26.22
C ILE A 504 23.92 15.01 -27.55
N ASP A 505 24.47 13.80 -27.51
CA ASP A 505 25.14 13.17 -28.66
C ASP A 505 24.59 11.79 -28.99
N ARG A 506 23.61 11.31 -28.21
CA ARG A 506 23.07 9.95 -28.35
C ARG A 506 21.58 9.88 -28.05
N ILE A 507 20.95 8.88 -28.66
CA ILE A 507 19.57 8.48 -28.43
C ILE A 507 19.56 7.03 -27.96
N ILE A 508 18.89 6.77 -26.85
CA ILE A 508 18.54 5.42 -26.40
C ILE A 508 17.10 5.18 -26.84
N GLY A 509 16.93 4.36 -27.88
CA GLY A 509 15.63 3.98 -28.40
C GLY A 509 15.09 2.74 -27.68
N VAL A 510 13.87 2.84 -27.18
CA VAL A 510 13.11 1.74 -26.57
C VAL A 510 11.93 1.41 -27.48
N PHE A 511 11.94 0.22 -28.08
CA PHE A 511 10.94 -0.21 -29.06
C PHE A 511 10.17 -1.44 -28.54
N GLY A 512 8.88 -1.52 -28.82
CA GLY A 512 8.04 -2.67 -28.50
C GLY A 512 7.74 -3.49 -29.76
N VAL A 513 8.15 -4.76 -29.81
CA VAL A 513 7.88 -5.66 -30.94
C VAL A 513 7.59 -7.06 -30.39
N ASP A 514 6.45 -7.64 -30.75
CA ASP A 514 6.03 -9.00 -30.37
C ASP A 514 6.09 -9.28 -28.86
N GLY A 515 5.61 -8.32 -28.04
CA GLY A 515 5.64 -8.45 -26.58
C GLY A 515 7.05 -8.35 -25.96
N LYS A 516 8.07 -8.04 -26.77
CA LYS A 516 9.46 -7.86 -26.35
C LYS A 516 9.89 -6.40 -26.49
N ILE A 517 10.78 -5.99 -25.60
CA ILE A 517 11.30 -4.63 -25.55
C ILE A 517 12.72 -4.65 -26.10
N TRP A 518 12.93 -3.92 -27.19
CA TRP A 518 14.23 -3.77 -27.83
C TRP A 518 14.86 -2.46 -27.37
N ILE A 519 16.08 -2.54 -26.83
CA ILE A 519 16.86 -1.37 -26.45
C ILE A 519 18.03 -1.25 -27.41
N ARG A 520 18.15 -0.07 -28.02
CA ARG A 520 19.22 0.28 -28.97
C ARG A 520 19.76 1.66 -28.67
N VAL A 521 21.03 1.88 -29.00
CA VAL A 521 21.74 3.13 -28.70
C VAL A 521 22.33 3.69 -29.99
N TYR A 522 21.93 4.91 -30.33
CA TYR A 522 22.31 5.62 -31.55
C TYR A 522 23.09 6.88 -31.21
N GLU A 523 24.04 7.25 -32.05
CA GLU A 523 24.71 8.55 -32.10
C GLU A 523 23.90 9.51 -32.95
N ILE A 524 23.80 10.77 -32.52
CA ILE A 524 23.26 11.85 -33.34
C ILE A 524 24.42 12.44 -34.14
N ARG A 525 24.37 12.30 -35.47
CA ARG A 525 25.35 12.91 -36.38
C ARG A 525 24.71 14.07 -37.13
N GLU A 526 25.26 15.25 -36.94
CA GLU A 526 24.90 16.44 -37.70
C GLU A 526 25.86 16.58 -38.88
N SER A 527 25.34 16.60 -40.11
CA SER A 527 26.11 16.98 -41.30
C SER A 527 25.76 18.40 -41.70
N GLU A 528 26.77 19.27 -41.77
CA GLU A 528 26.61 20.61 -42.36
C GLU A 528 26.28 20.47 -43.86
N ALA A 529 25.17 21.08 -44.28
CA ALA A 529 24.83 21.21 -45.69
C ALA A 529 25.82 22.18 -46.37
N GLY A 530 27.02 21.72 -46.75
CA GLY A 530 27.96 22.62 -47.42
C GLY A 530 29.41 22.20 -47.67
N LYS A 531 29.90 21.02 -47.26
CA LYS A 531 31.25 20.60 -47.66
C LYS A 531 31.20 19.57 -48.77
N LYS A 532 31.49 20.03 -50.00
CA LYS A 532 32.00 19.17 -51.06
C LYS A 532 33.20 18.40 -50.50
N SER A 533 33.12 17.09 -50.43
CA SER A 533 34.32 16.26 -50.43
C SER A 533 34.97 16.42 -51.80
N GLU A 534 36.15 17.05 -51.83
CA GLU A 534 37.13 16.75 -52.87
C GLU A 534 37.57 15.31 -52.62
N ASP A 535 36.90 14.38 -53.30
CA ASP A 535 37.43 13.12 -53.84
C ASP A 535 36.32 12.07 -54.01
N GLY A 536 36.15 11.59 -55.23
CA GLY A 536 35.46 10.33 -55.54
C GLY A 536 34.02 10.47 -56.08
N ALA A 537 33.86 10.12 -57.35
CA ALA A 537 32.64 10.19 -58.14
C ALA A 537 31.49 9.27 -57.67
N ASP A 538 30.27 9.66 -58.09
CA ASP A 538 29.01 8.91 -58.09
C ASP A 538 28.26 8.73 -56.75
N ALA A 539 27.65 9.81 -56.26
CA ALA A 539 26.45 9.72 -55.43
C ALA A 539 25.39 10.75 -55.87
N LYS A 540 24.19 10.26 -56.20
CA LYS A 540 23.02 11.06 -56.62
C LYS A 540 22.69 12.15 -55.58
N PRO A 541 22.28 13.36 -56.01
CA PRO A 541 21.97 14.43 -55.08
C PRO A 541 20.72 14.09 -54.24
N ALA A 542 20.88 14.09 -52.91
CA ALA A 542 19.80 13.97 -51.95
C ALA A 542 18.93 15.26 -51.93
N PRO A 543 17.63 15.17 -51.61
CA PRO A 543 16.71 16.30 -51.68
C PRO A 543 17.02 17.34 -50.59
N LYS A 544 17.10 18.61 -50.99
CA LYS A 544 17.29 19.75 -50.07
C LYS A 544 16.14 19.86 -49.07
N SER A 545 16.44 19.90 -47.77
CA SER A 545 15.47 20.28 -46.74
C SER A 545 15.11 21.77 -46.87
N LYS A 546 13.85 22.12 -46.65
CA LYS A 546 13.26 23.42 -47.00
C LYS A 546 13.54 24.56 -45.99
N ASP A 547 14.23 24.30 -44.88
CA ASP A 547 14.25 25.23 -43.73
C ASP A 547 15.63 25.51 -43.09
N GLY A 548 16.75 25.25 -43.77
CA GLY A 548 18.08 25.65 -43.26
C GLY A 548 18.53 24.95 -41.96
N GLN A 549 17.89 23.85 -41.57
CA GLN A 549 18.29 23.01 -40.45
C GLN A 549 19.34 21.98 -40.87
N PRO A 550 20.32 21.65 -40.01
CA PRO A 550 21.34 20.63 -40.30
C PRO A 550 20.69 19.27 -40.56
N GLU A 551 21.24 18.50 -41.50
CA GLU A 551 20.78 17.13 -41.77
C GLU A 551 21.25 16.22 -40.63
N VAL A 552 20.29 15.67 -39.88
CA VAL A 552 20.56 14.79 -38.74
C VAL A 552 20.41 13.34 -39.16
N SER A 553 21.48 12.55 -38.99
CA SER A 553 21.49 11.10 -39.21
C SER A 553 21.77 10.35 -37.92
N LEU A 554 21.26 9.12 -37.81
CA LEU A 554 21.44 8.27 -36.63
C LEU A 554 22.30 7.07 -36.96
N VAL A 555 23.34 6.81 -36.17
CA VAL A 555 24.21 5.63 -36.32
C VAL A 555 24.20 4.78 -35.06
N GLU A 556 23.97 3.48 -35.18
CA GLU A 556 23.97 2.56 -34.02
C GLU A 556 25.40 2.38 -33.49
N ILE A 557 25.63 2.73 -32.21
CA ILE A 557 26.98 2.77 -31.60
C ILE A 557 27.08 2.04 -30.26
N GLY A 558 25.97 1.76 -29.58
CA GLY A 558 25.97 1.20 -28.23
C GLY A 558 25.36 -0.20 -28.14
N PRO A 559 25.37 -0.82 -26.96
CA PRO A 559 24.92 -2.18 -26.79
C PRO A 559 23.44 -2.33 -27.17
N ARG A 560 23.10 -3.48 -27.75
CA ARG A 560 21.72 -3.86 -28.06
C ARG A 560 21.32 -5.11 -27.31
N PHE A 561 20.10 -5.12 -26.79
CA PHE A 561 19.55 -6.27 -26.11
C PHE A 561 18.03 -6.21 -26.09
N VAL A 562 17.43 -7.38 -25.91
CA VAL A 562 15.99 -7.57 -25.89
C VAL A 562 15.57 -8.03 -24.51
N LEU A 563 14.59 -7.33 -23.94
CA LEU A 563 13.99 -7.65 -22.64
C LEU A 563 12.61 -8.27 -22.88
N THR A 564 12.38 -9.45 -22.30
CA THR A 564 11.05 -10.06 -22.24
C THR A 564 10.58 -10.03 -20.77
N PRO A 565 9.50 -9.30 -20.44
CA PRO A 565 8.97 -9.28 -19.07
C PRO A 565 8.56 -10.70 -18.64
N ILE A 566 8.93 -11.10 -17.42
CA ILE A 566 8.57 -12.39 -16.84
C ILE A 566 7.53 -12.17 -15.74
N VAL A 567 7.92 -11.41 -14.72
CA VAL A 567 7.13 -11.22 -13.51
C VAL A 567 7.45 -9.85 -12.92
N ILE A 568 6.45 -9.23 -12.31
CA ILE A 568 6.58 -8.04 -11.49
C ILE A 568 6.16 -8.40 -10.06
N LEU A 569 6.99 -8.03 -9.11
CA LEU A 569 6.75 -8.18 -7.68
C LEU A 569 6.49 -6.81 -7.08
N GLU A 570 5.61 -6.76 -6.08
CA GLU A 570 5.32 -5.55 -5.31
C GLU A 570 6.55 -5.07 -4.55
N GLY A 571 7.26 -5.99 -3.89
CA GLY A 571 8.42 -5.73 -3.04
C GLY A 571 9.76 -5.64 -3.78
N SER A 572 10.81 -5.18 -3.09
CA SER A 572 12.19 -5.22 -3.60
C SER A 572 12.76 -6.65 -3.50
N PHE A 573 12.95 -7.32 -4.65
CA PHE A 573 13.36 -8.71 -4.78
C PHE A 573 12.51 -9.73 -3.98
N GLY A 574 11.25 -9.39 -3.68
CA GLY A 574 10.33 -10.20 -2.88
C GLY A 574 8.90 -9.65 -2.93
N GLY A 575 8.02 -10.18 -2.10
CA GLY A 575 6.61 -9.78 -2.04
C GLY A 575 5.71 -10.48 -3.06
N PRO A 576 4.39 -10.22 -3.03
CA PRO A 576 3.41 -10.79 -3.93
C PRO A 576 3.70 -10.51 -5.41
N VAL A 577 3.29 -11.45 -6.28
CA VAL A 577 3.35 -11.28 -7.74
C VAL A 577 2.17 -10.43 -8.19
N ILE A 578 2.44 -9.21 -8.65
CA ILE A 578 1.41 -8.29 -9.16
C ILE A 578 1.17 -8.43 -10.66
N TYR A 579 2.14 -8.99 -11.39
CA TYR A 579 1.98 -9.32 -12.81
C TYR A 579 2.83 -10.52 -13.18
N GLU A 580 2.27 -11.44 -13.95
CA GLU A 580 2.98 -12.59 -14.53
C GLU A 580 2.70 -12.67 -16.04
N ASN A 581 3.76 -12.73 -16.84
CA ASN A 581 3.64 -12.88 -18.28
C ASN A 581 3.37 -14.35 -18.65
N LYS A 582 2.13 -14.68 -18.95
CA LYS A 582 1.71 -16.02 -19.37
C LYS A 582 2.28 -16.46 -20.73
N GLU A 583 2.67 -15.52 -21.58
CA GLU A 583 3.29 -15.80 -22.88
C GLU A 583 4.77 -16.16 -22.76
N TYR A 584 5.39 -15.89 -21.60
CA TYR A 584 6.78 -16.19 -21.38
C TYR A 584 7.00 -17.69 -21.14
N VAL A 585 7.77 -18.31 -22.04
CA VAL A 585 8.23 -19.70 -21.87
C VAL A 585 9.70 -19.69 -21.46
N SER A 586 10.01 -20.30 -20.32
CA SER A 586 11.39 -20.35 -19.85
C SER A 586 12.30 -21.21 -20.75
N PRO A 587 13.57 -20.81 -20.99
CA PRO A 587 14.51 -21.63 -21.76
C PRO A 587 14.75 -23.03 -21.17
N ASN A 588 14.54 -23.21 -19.86
CA ASN A 588 14.61 -24.51 -19.20
C ASN A 588 13.43 -25.41 -19.60
N GLN A 589 12.23 -24.85 -19.72
CA GLN A 589 11.04 -25.56 -20.16
C GLN A 589 11.18 -25.99 -21.63
N VAL A 590 11.63 -25.10 -22.52
CA VAL A 590 11.90 -25.44 -23.92
C VAL A 590 12.92 -26.58 -24.03
N ARG A 591 14.01 -26.52 -23.25
CA ARG A 591 15.01 -27.61 -23.20
C ARG A 591 14.43 -28.92 -22.67
N ARG A 592 13.52 -28.87 -21.69
CA ARG A 592 12.81 -30.06 -21.16
C ARG A 592 11.90 -30.67 -22.22
N GLU A 593 11.11 -29.86 -22.93
CA GLU A 593 10.21 -30.31 -24.00
C GLU A 593 10.98 -30.95 -25.16
N VAL A 594 12.09 -30.33 -25.59
CA VAL A 594 12.97 -30.92 -26.60
C VAL A 594 13.53 -32.27 -26.13
N ARG A 595 13.92 -32.40 -24.86
CA ARG A 595 14.42 -33.65 -24.30
C ARG A 595 13.32 -34.73 -24.25
N MET A 596 12.11 -34.36 -23.81
CA MET A 596 10.95 -35.26 -23.77
C MET A 596 10.54 -35.71 -25.17
N SER A 597 10.53 -34.82 -26.15
CA SER A 597 10.25 -35.16 -27.56
C SER A 597 11.28 -36.14 -28.12
N LYS A 598 12.58 -35.93 -27.83
CA LYS A 598 13.64 -36.88 -28.21
C LYS A 598 13.48 -38.24 -27.51
N ALA A 599 13.13 -38.26 -26.23
CA ALA A 599 12.88 -39.49 -25.47
C ALA A 599 11.65 -40.24 -26.02
N ALA A 600 10.56 -39.54 -26.33
CA ALA A 600 9.36 -40.12 -26.95
C ALA A 600 9.66 -40.71 -28.33
N ARG A 601 10.47 -40.03 -29.16
CA ARG A 601 10.95 -40.58 -30.45
C ARG A 601 11.84 -41.81 -30.27
N TYR A 602 12.56 -41.92 -29.16
CA TYR A 602 13.35 -43.11 -28.84
C TYR A 602 12.46 -44.26 -28.35
N ALA A 603 11.51 -44.00 -27.45
CA ALA A 603 10.54 -44.98 -26.98
C ALA A 603 9.73 -45.56 -28.15
N LYS A 604 9.18 -44.70 -29.03
CA LYS A 604 8.47 -45.15 -30.24
C LYS A 604 9.33 -46.03 -31.15
N ARG A 605 10.63 -45.73 -31.28
CA ARG A 605 11.55 -46.58 -32.06
C ARG A 605 11.75 -47.95 -31.42
N ARG A 606 11.84 -48.00 -30.09
CA ARG A 606 11.94 -49.25 -29.33
C ARG A 606 10.65 -50.07 -29.44
N ASP A 607 9.49 -49.43 -29.32
CA ASP A 607 8.19 -50.11 -29.41
C ASP A 607 7.97 -50.67 -30.82
N VAL A 608 8.35 -49.93 -31.87
CA VAL A 608 8.34 -50.44 -33.25
C VAL A 608 9.28 -51.64 -33.41
N GLN A 609 10.44 -51.64 -32.73
CA GLN A 609 11.38 -52.76 -32.77
C GLN A 609 10.83 -54.00 -32.03
N THR A 610 10.21 -53.82 -30.87
CA THR A 610 9.54 -54.90 -30.14
C THR A 610 8.34 -55.44 -30.88
N ASP A 611 7.51 -54.57 -31.50
CA ASP A 611 6.40 -54.98 -32.36
C ASP A 611 6.89 -55.75 -33.57
N ARG A 612 8.00 -55.32 -34.18
CA ARG A 612 8.62 -56.06 -35.30
C ARG A 612 9.12 -57.43 -34.85
N PHE A 613 9.70 -57.53 -33.66
CA PHE A 613 10.12 -58.80 -33.08
C PHE A 613 8.92 -59.70 -32.75
N ALA A 614 7.87 -59.16 -32.13
CA ALA A 614 6.63 -59.86 -31.83
C ALA A 614 5.96 -60.36 -33.12
N LYS A 615 5.78 -59.50 -34.13
CA LYS A 615 5.25 -59.90 -35.45
C LYS A 615 6.09 -61.00 -36.11
N ARG A 616 7.43 -60.91 -36.04
CA ARG A 616 8.30 -61.99 -36.53
C ARG A 616 8.08 -63.29 -35.76
N SER A 617 7.95 -63.22 -34.43
CA SER A 617 7.64 -64.38 -33.59
C SER A 617 6.28 -65.00 -33.94
N THR A 618 5.22 -64.18 -34.04
CA THR A 618 3.87 -64.63 -34.41
C THR A 618 3.83 -65.26 -35.81
N LEU A 619 4.59 -64.72 -36.75
CA LEU A 619 4.73 -65.27 -38.11
C LEU A 619 5.67 -66.48 -38.18
N GLY A 620 6.22 -66.97 -37.07
CA GLY A 620 7.14 -68.11 -37.02
C GLY A 620 8.49 -67.83 -37.69
N LEU A 621 8.91 -66.57 -37.75
CA LEU A 621 10.16 -66.07 -38.35
C LEU A 621 11.22 -65.69 -37.29
N GLY A 622 11.05 -66.20 -36.06
CA GLY A 622 12.06 -66.14 -34.99
C GLY A 622 13.20 -67.13 -35.22
N GLU A 623 14.36 -66.90 -34.61
CA GLU A 623 15.48 -67.85 -34.66
C GLU A 623 15.08 -69.15 -33.97
N GLY A 624 14.87 -70.20 -34.76
CA GLY A 624 14.51 -71.55 -34.29
C GLY A 624 13.07 -71.94 -34.63
N GLU A 625 12.91 -72.53 -35.82
CA GLU A 625 11.78 -73.38 -36.24
C GLU A 625 10.43 -72.70 -36.55
N ARG A 626 10.20 -72.44 -37.85
CA ARG A 626 8.82 -72.49 -38.39
C ARG A 626 8.23 -73.84 -38.00
N LYS A 627 7.00 -73.88 -37.49
CA LYS A 627 6.26 -75.13 -37.30
C LYS A 627 6.31 -75.91 -38.62
N PRO A 628 6.92 -77.11 -38.65
CA PRO A 628 6.95 -77.94 -39.84
C PRO A 628 5.51 -78.21 -40.28
N ASP A 629 5.24 -78.05 -41.57
CA ASP A 629 3.95 -78.46 -42.15
C ASP A 629 3.78 -79.97 -41.98
N ALA A 630 2.54 -80.47 -41.98
CA ALA A 630 2.27 -81.92 -41.87
C ALA A 630 2.90 -82.72 -43.04
N LEU A 631 3.22 -82.03 -44.14
CA LEU A 631 3.93 -82.55 -45.30
C LEU A 631 5.43 -82.19 -45.31
N ASP A 632 5.99 -81.66 -44.22
CA ASP A 632 7.42 -81.42 -44.13
C ASP A 632 8.16 -82.76 -44.13
N THR A 633 9.09 -82.91 -45.07
CA THR A 633 10.03 -84.02 -45.18
C THR A 633 10.66 -84.44 -43.85
N ARG A 634 10.91 -83.52 -42.91
CA ARG A 634 11.46 -83.84 -41.58
C ARG A 634 10.47 -84.53 -40.64
N GLN A 635 9.16 -84.40 -40.87
CA GLN A 635 8.12 -85.13 -40.13
C GLN A 635 7.68 -86.42 -40.85
N LEU A 636 7.64 -86.40 -42.19
CA LEU A 636 7.20 -87.54 -43.00
C LEU A 636 8.20 -88.71 -43.03
N PHE A 637 9.51 -88.44 -42.91
CA PHE A 637 10.56 -89.45 -43.04
C PHE A 637 11.30 -89.73 -41.73
N LYS A 638 10.58 -89.74 -40.59
CA LYS A 638 11.16 -90.17 -39.30
C LYS A 638 11.47 -91.66 -39.26
#